data_AF-A0A3D9MHD5-F1
#
_entry.id   AF-A0A3D9MHD5-F1
#
_cell.length_a   1.000
_cell.length_b   1.000
_cell.length_c   1.000
_cell.angle_alpha   90.00
_cell.angle_beta   90.00
_cell.angle_gamma   90.00
#
_symmetry.space_group_name_H-M   'P 1'
#
loop_
_entity.id
_entity.type
_entity.pdbx_description
1 polymer ?
#
loop_
_entity_poly.entity_id
_entity_poly.type
_entity_poly.pdbx_seq_one_letter_code
_entity_poly.pdbx_strand_id
1 'polypeptide(L)'
;MARPERHVFACTQNRPPQHPRVVCAGRKGSTALLKAFWAEQQKRQAPDTVAITYSGCLGPCDQGTNVLIYPDAVLYSGVTMADVEKIFTRQLEGREPVRRLIEGLHGAPAEQIDAVLWSVTLTSPRSLAAYYLLNKFHAGRRELDEAEHAAHLGLKAAAHAAGLNEDWQMVQAGDANFHAPDPARSRPLLAVHAKGARLHRPAARRTRNRNTVDHTTTTARSGGPPRLRRSGSVAATVRLRRSTMSKQPAIASLADDNLAAGGVAAVDRALTLLAAFGNGTHVLSLSALAERTRLYKSTVLRLLASLEHAHLVVRRADGCYVLGSGVARLHAVYAQSSSSESLVIPVLQELVAATRESAAFHVRQGAQRLCLYRVDSPQPVRDHIRAGELLPLDRGTGGRVLQAYCHEGDEALGQQIRRQQVIALAGDRDPQLAGIAAPVFGPSGQLAGVITLTMPRERLDSAWAEIVRNSGRTLTRYLGGIKPGEADG
;
A
#
# COMPACT_ATOMS: atom_id res chain seq x y z
N MET A 1 -4.81 -7.73 12.45
CA MET A 1 -4.04 -7.39 13.66
C MET A 1 -4.92 -7.76 14.84
N ALA A 2 -4.39 -8.56 15.77
CA ALA A 2 -5.05 -8.76 17.05
C ALA A 2 -5.24 -7.39 17.71
N ARG A 3 -6.38 -7.16 18.36
CA ARG A 3 -6.60 -5.94 19.12
C ARG A 3 -5.67 -6.02 20.33
N PRO A 4 -4.76 -5.05 20.53
CA PRO A 4 -3.91 -5.06 21.71
C PRO A 4 -4.80 -5.00 22.95
N GLU A 5 -4.43 -5.75 23.99
CA GLU A 5 -5.16 -5.78 25.26
C GLU A 5 -5.12 -4.42 25.94
N ARG A 6 -4.00 -3.70 25.83
CA ARG A 6 -3.82 -2.34 26.35
C ARG A 6 -3.14 -1.43 25.34
N HIS A 7 -3.49 -0.15 25.38
CA HIS A 7 -2.97 0.90 24.51
C HIS A 7 -2.45 2.05 25.36
N VAL A 8 -1.14 2.30 25.26
CA VAL A 8 -0.45 3.42 25.90
C VAL A 8 -0.38 4.58 24.92
N PHE A 9 -0.99 5.71 25.27
CA PHE A 9 -0.89 6.97 24.56
C PHE A 9 0.04 7.91 25.32
N ALA A 10 1.21 8.22 24.75
CA ALA A 10 2.13 9.18 25.35
C ALA A 10 2.02 10.54 24.65
N CYS A 11 1.90 11.63 25.41
CA CYS A 11 1.85 12.99 24.86
C CYS A 11 3.23 13.37 24.29
N THR A 12 3.32 13.68 22.99
CA THR A 12 4.56 14.16 22.35
C THR A 12 4.40 15.53 21.69
N GLN A 13 3.43 16.33 22.17
CA GLN A 13 3.13 17.62 21.55
C GLN A 13 4.37 18.52 21.48
N ASN A 14 4.74 18.89 20.25
CA ASN A 14 5.70 19.93 19.96
C ASN A 14 4.95 21.24 19.64
N ARG A 15 5.36 22.36 20.23
CA ARG A 15 4.77 23.69 20.00
C ARG A 15 5.89 24.65 19.56
N PRO A 16 5.61 25.61 18.66
CA PRO A 16 6.62 26.58 18.27
C PRO A 16 7.11 27.41 19.47
N PRO A 17 8.34 27.96 19.43
CA PRO A 17 8.99 28.59 20.59
C PRO A 17 8.21 29.75 21.22
N GLN A 18 7.32 30.37 20.45
CA GLN A 18 6.56 31.57 20.81
C GLN A 18 5.18 31.26 21.42
N HIS A 19 4.85 29.99 21.65
CA HIS A 19 3.53 29.59 22.16
C HIS A 19 3.42 29.79 23.68
N PRO A 20 2.28 30.32 24.21
CA PRO A 20 2.10 30.62 25.64
C PRO A 20 2.04 29.38 26.58
N ARG A 21 2.24 28.16 26.08
CA ARG A 21 2.18 26.90 26.86
C ARG A 21 3.45 26.10 26.63
N VAL A 22 4.00 25.52 27.70
CA VAL A 22 5.30 24.81 27.71
C VAL A 22 5.34 23.66 26.68
N VAL A 23 6.50 23.46 26.05
CA VAL A 23 6.75 22.43 25.02
C VAL A 23 7.07 21.07 25.66
N CYS A 24 6.26 20.05 25.39
CA CYS A 24 6.44 18.69 25.95
C CYS A 24 7.57 17.91 25.27
N ALA A 25 7.73 18.04 23.94
CA ALA A 25 8.72 17.30 23.15
C ALA A 25 10.18 17.68 23.44
N GLY A 26 10.44 18.94 23.82
CA GLY A 26 11.79 19.48 24.04
C GLY A 26 12.16 19.72 25.51
N ARG A 27 11.29 20.35 26.31
CA ARG A 27 11.64 20.77 27.70
C ARG A 27 11.25 19.75 28.78
N LYS A 28 10.36 18.81 28.49
CA LYS A 28 9.81 17.84 29.49
C LYS A 28 10.12 16.37 29.19
N GLY A 29 11.02 16.10 28.23
CA GLY A 29 11.56 14.76 27.97
C GLY A 29 10.60 13.73 27.36
N SER A 30 9.42 14.14 26.86
CA SER A 30 8.38 13.21 26.37
C SER A 30 8.83 12.32 25.19
N THR A 31 9.72 12.80 24.32
CA THR A 31 10.30 11.99 23.24
C THR A 31 11.20 10.89 23.77
N ALA A 32 11.99 11.17 24.81
CA ALA A 32 12.82 10.18 25.49
C ALA A 32 11.95 9.15 26.22
N LEU A 33 10.85 9.63 26.83
CA LEU A 33 9.87 8.78 27.51
C LEU A 33 9.19 7.80 26.54
N LEU A 34 8.76 8.26 25.36
CA LEU A 34 8.18 7.39 24.34
C LEU A 34 9.17 6.30 23.89
N LYS A 35 10.45 6.67 23.68
CA LYS A 35 11.51 5.71 23.37
C LYS A 35 11.70 4.68 24.48
N ALA A 36 11.58 5.09 25.73
CA ALA A 36 11.65 4.21 26.90
C ALA A 36 10.52 3.19 26.93
N PHE A 37 9.29 3.63 26.64
CA PHE A 37 8.14 2.73 26.55
C PHE A 37 8.34 1.68 25.45
N TRP A 38 8.86 2.07 24.29
CA TRP A 38 9.18 1.10 23.22
C TRP A 38 10.31 0.15 23.61
N ALA A 39 11.36 0.63 24.28
CA ALA A 39 12.46 -0.20 24.76
C ALA A 39 11.99 -1.25 25.78
N GLU A 40 11.13 -0.87 26.74
CA GLU A 40 10.55 -1.81 27.72
C GLU A 40 9.56 -2.79 27.08
N GLN A 41 8.75 -2.35 26.11
CA GLN A 41 7.88 -3.23 25.33
C GLN A 41 8.68 -4.30 24.58
N GLN A 42 9.79 -3.91 23.96
CA GLN A 42 10.67 -4.80 23.21
C GLN A 42 11.39 -5.78 24.14
N LYS A 43 11.90 -5.31 25.28
CA LYS A 43 12.53 -6.14 26.32
C LYS A 43 11.59 -7.24 26.82
N ARG A 44 10.29 -6.92 26.96
CA ARG A 44 9.25 -7.84 27.45
C ARG A 44 8.59 -8.69 26.35
N GLN A 45 8.99 -8.48 25.08
CA GLN A 45 8.42 -9.15 23.91
C GLN A 45 6.88 -9.07 23.88
N ALA A 46 6.33 -7.90 24.22
CA ALA A 46 4.88 -7.66 24.38
C ALA A 46 4.23 -6.78 23.27
N PRO A 47 4.63 -6.83 21.98
CA PRO A 47 4.03 -5.98 20.95
C PRO A 47 2.60 -6.38 20.56
N ASP A 48 2.22 -7.63 20.81
CA ASP A 48 0.89 -8.15 20.49
C ASP A 48 -0.15 -7.87 21.60
N THR A 49 0.28 -7.57 22.82
CA THR A 49 -0.57 -7.34 24.00
C THR A 49 -0.65 -5.87 24.39
N VAL A 50 0.45 -5.12 24.26
CA VAL A 50 0.50 -3.69 24.55
C VAL A 50 0.82 -2.93 23.27
N ALA A 51 0.00 -1.97 22.87
CA ALA A 51 0.33 -1.02 21.81
C ALA A 51 0.78 0.31 22.40
N ILE A 52 1.83 0.91 21.84
CA ILE A 52 2.29 2.25 22.23
C ILE A 52 2.09 3.19 21.06
N THR A 53 1.44 4.33 21.30
CA THR A 53 1.18 5.34 20.29
C THR A 53 1.46 6.72 20.84
N TYR A 54 2.14 7.52 20.04
CA TYR A 54 2.32 8.93 20.36
C TYR A 54 1.00 9.66 20.12
N SER A 55 0.72 10.66 20.94
CA SER A 55 -0.51 11.44 20.89
C SER A 55 -0.18 12.93 20.98
N GLY A 56 -1.11 13.76 20.50
CA GLY A 56 -1.06 15.21 20.69
C GLY A 56 -1.23 15.58 22.17
N CYS A 57 -1.63 16.82 22.44
CA CYS A 57 -1.79 17.28 23.83
C CYS A 57 -2.89 16.48 24.58
N LEU A 58 -2.48 15.82 25.67
CA LEU A 58 -3.38 15.03 26.55
C LEU A 58 -3.90 15.80 27.77
N GLY A 59 -3.76 17.14 27.83
CA GLY A 59 -4.34 17.97 28.91
C GLY A 59 -3.33 18.76 29.75
N PRO A 60 -3.67 19.13 31.00
CA PRO A 60 -2.92 20.06 31.83
C PRO A 60 -1.54 19.45 32.15
N CYS A 61 -0.52 20.04 31.54
CA CYS A 61 0.82 19.47 31.50
C CYS A 61 1.72 20.06 32.59
N ASP A 62 1.18 20.79 33.56
CA ASP A 62 1.96 21.67 34.44
C ASP A 62 3.02 20.90 35.24
N GLN A 63 2.74 19.63 35.56
CA GLN A 63 3.59 18.73 36.36
C GLN A 63 4.49 17.77 35.55
N GLY A 64 4.37 17.67 34.22
CA GLY A 64 5.26 16.84 33.38
C GLY A 64 4.56 16.17 32.18
N THR A 65 5.09 15.03 31.72
CA THR A 65 4.55 14.32 30.54
C THR A 65 3.36 13.45 30.93
N ASN A 66 2.27 13.54 30.17
CA ASN A 66 1.06 12.75 30.42
C ASN A 66 1.03 11.47 29.57
N VAL A 67 0.55 10.38 30.16
CA VAL A 67 0.41 9.07 29.52
C VAL A 67 -0.97 8.50 29.84
N LEU A 68 -1.77 8.21 28.83
CA LEU A 68 -3.09 7.59 28.97
C LEU A 68 -3.02 6.10 28.64
N ILE A 69 -3.55 5.24 29.51
CA ILE A 69 -3.65 3.80 29.27
C ILE A 69 -5.11 3.42 29.07
N TYR A 70 -5.39 2.83 27.91
CA TYR A 70 -6.70 2.31 27.51
C TYR A 70 -6.66 0.77 27.45
N PRO A 71 -7.74 0.03 27.74
CA PRO A 71 -9.07 0.47 28.14
C PRO A 71 -9.19 0.91 29.61
N ASP A 72 -8.11 0.82 30.38
CA ASP A 72 -8.11 1.09 31.82
C ASP A 72 -8.47 2.54 32.19
N ALA A 73 -8.52 3.46 31.21
CA ALA A 73 -8.83 4.88 31.37
C ALA A 73 -7.98 5.57 32.46
N VAL A 74 -6.72 5.15 32.61
CA VAL A 74 -5.78 5.77 33.56
C VAL A 74 -5.02 6.87 32.84
N LEU A 75 -5.23 8.12 33.24
CA LEU A 75 -4.35 9.22 32.87
C LEU A 75 -3.26 9.37 33.95
N TYR A 76 -2.03 9.08 33.55
CA TYR A 76 -0.86 9.45 34.33
C TYR A 76 -0.39 10.84 33.95
N SER A 77 -0.05 11.65 34.95
CA SER A 77 0.55 12.97 34.77
C SER A 77 1.90 13.02 35.48
N GLY A 78 2.83 13.81 34.92
CA GLY A 78 4.16 13.93 35.52
C GLY A 78 5.06 12.70 35.35
N VAL A 79 4.84 11.89 34.31
CA VAL A 79 5.56 10.62 34.13
C VAL A 79 7.03 10.85 33.81
N THR A 80 7.91 10.18 34.57
CA THR A 80 9.36 10.19 34.35
C THR A 80 9.85 8.87 33.77
N MET A 81 11.11 8.86 33.31
CA MET A 81 11.78 7.65 32.79
C MET A 81 11.79 6.48 33.78
N ALA A 82 11.98 6.78 35.07
CA ALA A 82 12.02 5.76 36.13
C ALA A 82 10.63 5.15 36.42
N ASP A 83 9.56 5.76 35.91
CA ASP A 83 8.19 5.28 36.10
C ASP A 83 7.76 4.30 35.01
N VAL A 84 8.45 4.26 33.87
CA VAL A 84 8.09 3.40 32.72
C VAL A 84 8.09 1.92 33.11
N GLU A 85 9.15 1.46 33.78
CA GLU A 85 9.25 0.08 34.26
C GLU A 85 8.14 -0.25 35.28
N LYS A 86 7.85 0.71 36.18
CA LYS A 86 6.78 0.54 37.19
C LYS A 86 5.39 0.49 36.55
N ILE A 87 5.14 1.31 35.53
CA ILE A 87 3.88 1.31 34.77
C ILE A 87 3.72 -0.01 34.01
N PHE A 88 4.79 -0.53 33.41
CA PHE A 88 4.74 -1.83 32.75
C PHE A 88 4.45 -2.96 33.73
N THR A 89 5.23 -3.07 34.82
CA THR A 89 5.08 -4.16 35.79
C THR A 89 3.76 -4.10 36.56
N ARG A 90 3.39 -2.92 37.08
CA ARG A 90 2.18 -2.79 37.91
C ARG A 90 0.91 -2.66 37.08
N GLN A 91 0.86 -1.76 36.09
CA GLN A 91 -0.39 -1.48 35.37
C GLN A 91 -0.57 -2.38 34.15
N LEU A 92 0.44 -2.49 33.27
CA LEU A 92 0.28 -3.19 32.00
C LEU A 92 0.28 -4.71 32.16
N GLU A 93 1.00 -5.23 33.16
CA GLU A 93 1.02 -6.66 33.52
C GLU A 93 0.13 -6.96 34.73
N GLY A 94 0.38 -6.29 35.85
CA GLY A 94 -0.30 -6.53 37.13
C GLY A 94 -1.73 -5.99 37.25
N ARG A 95 -2.18 -5.16 36.30
CA ARG A 95 -3.48 -4.46 36.31
C ARG A 95 -3.70 -3.51 37.50
N GLU A 96 -2.62 -3.05 38.13
CA GLU A 96 -2.64 -2.15 39.28
C GLU A 96 -2.04 -0.78 38.91
N PRO A 97 -2.81 0.32 39.06
CA PRO A 97 -2.31 1.65 38.76
C PRO A 97 -1.22 2.14 39.70
N VAL A 98 -0.26 2.89 39.15
CA VAL A 98 0.77 3.59 39.93
C VAL A 98 0.14 4.83 40.58
N ARG A 99 -0.48 4.64 41.75
CA ARG A 99 -1.33 5.63 42.46
C ARG A 99 -0.77 7.05 42.54
N ARG A 100 0.54 7.20 42.76
CA ARG A 100 1.22 8.51 42.85
C ARG A 100 1.12 9.35 41.57
N LEU A 101 0.99 8.71 40.41
CA LEU A 101 1.07 9.37 39.10
C LEU A 101 -0.32 9.69 38.50
N ILE A 102 -1.41 9.36 39.19
CA ILE A 102 -2.77 9.44 38.61
C ILE A 102 -3.36 10.84 38.82
N GLU A 103 -3.84 11.45 37.73
CA GLU A 103 -4.83 12.52 37.77
C GLU A 103 -6.18 11.89 37.32
N GLY A 104 -7.14 11.80 38.25
CA GLY A 104 -8.12 10.70 38.31
C GLY A 104 -9.28 10.68 37.31
N LEU A 105 -9.46 9.52 36.67
CA LEU A 105 -10.73 8.93 36.18
C LEU A 105 -10.76 7.39 36.30
N HIS A 106 -9.72 6.78 36.88
CA HIS A 106 -9.59 5.33 36.91
C HIS A 106 -10.63 4.69 37.83
N GLY A 107 -11.45 3.78 37.27
CA GLY A 107 -12.56 3.17 37.99
C GLY A 107 -13.76 4.11 38.22
N ALA A 108 -13.77 5.30 37.62
CA ALA A 108 -14.90 6.21 37.71
C ALA A 108 -16.14 5.60 37.01
N PRO A 109 -17.35 5.86 37.54
CA PRO A 109 -18.60 5.49 36.86
C PRO A 109 -18.63 6.06 35.44
N ALA A 110 -19.30 5.35 34.53
CA ALA A 110 -19.41 5.76 33.14
C ALA A 110 -19.95 7.20 32.99
N GLU A 111 -20.88 7.61 33.84
CA GLU A 111 -21.44 8.98 33.87
C GLU A 111 -20.38 10.06 34.16
N GLN A 112 -19.40 9.77 35.03
CA GLN A 112 -18.31 10.69 35.32
C GLN A 112 -17.30 10.75 34.17
N ILE A 113 -17.03 9.61 33.53
CA ILE A 113 -16.15 9.56 32.35
C ILE A 113 -16.81 10.33 31.20
N ASP A 114 -18.10 10.13 30.98
CA ASP A 114 -18.90 10.83 29.98
C ASP A 114 -18.89 12.35 30.22
N ALA A 115 -19.23 12.78 31.45
CA ALA A 115 -19.21 14.18 31.83
C ALA A 115 -17.84 14.83 31.64
N VAL A 116 -16.75 14.13 31.95
CA VAL A 116 -15.39 14.65 31.73
C VAL A 116 -15.05 14.70 30.25
N LEU A 117 -15.36 13.67 29.46
CA LEU A 117 -15.09 13.69 28.02
C LEU A 117 -15.86 14.82 27.31
N TRP A 118 -17.14 15.03 27.63
CA TRP A 118 -17.92 16.17 27.14
C TRP A 118 -17.35 17.50 27.62
N SER A 119 -16.97 17.62 28.90
CA SER A 119 -16.32 18.83 29.43
C SER A 119 -15.00 19.15 28.73
N VAL A 120 -14.22 18.14 28.35
CA VAL A 120 -12.97 18.31 27.58
C VAL A 120 -13.28 18.79 26.16
N THR A 121 -14.35 18.31 25.52
CA THR A 121 -14.75 18.84 24.20
C THR A 121 -15.19 20.30 24.26
N LEU A 122 -15.86 20.73 25.33
CA LEU A 122 -16.28 22.12 25.52
C LEU A 122 -15.12 23.05 25.88
N THR A 123 -14.22 22.62 26.75
CA THR A 123 -13.07 23.43 27.21
C THR A 123 -11.91 23.42 26.24
N SER A 124 -11.81 22.39 25.38
CA SER A 124 -10.76 22.22 24.37
C SER A 124 -11.35 21.82 23.01
N PRO A 125 -12.15 22.68 22.37
CA PRO A 125 -12.94 22.34 21.18
C PRO A 125 -12.11 22.03 19.93
N ARG A 126 -10.80 22.33 19.94
CA ARG A 126 -9.86 21.98 18.86
C ARG A 126 -9.15 20.63 19.07
N SER A 127 -9.45 19.91 20.16
CA SER A 127 -8.82 18.62 20.47
C SER A 127 -9.54 17.47 19.77
N LEU A 128 -9.07 17.07 18.58
CA LEU A 128 -9.64 15.93 17.83
C LEU A 128 -9.59 14.61 18.61
N ALA A 129 -8.59 14.45 19.47
CA ALA A 129 -8.46 13.29 20.33
C ALA A 129 -9.62 13.17 21.33
N ALA A 130 -10.14 14.29 21.85
CA ALA A 130 -11.26 14.29 22.78
C ALA A 130 -12.54 13.76 22.12
N TYR A 131 -12.87 14.24 20.91
CA TYR A 131 -14.02 13.76 20.14
C TYR A 131 -13.87 12.29 19.72
N TYR A 132 -12.67 11.86 19.37
CA TYR A 132 -12.40 10.46 19.06
C TYR A 132 -12.60 9.54 20.27
N LEU A 133 -12.10 9.96 21.45
CA LEU A 133 -12.27 9.20 22.69
C LEU A 133 -13.74 9.13 23.11
N LEU A 134 -14.48 10.23 22.97
CA LEU A 134 -15.91 10.31 23.25
C LEU A 134 -16.74 9.43 22.28
N ASN A 135 -16.44 9.48 20.98
CA ASN A 135 -17.02 8.57 19.99
C ASN A 135 -16.76 7.10 20.36
N LYS A 136 -15.50 6.76 20.69
CA LYS A 136 -15.10 5.40 21.09
C LYS A 136 -15.77 4.96 22.39
N PHE A 137 -15.97 5.88 23.32
CA PHE A 137 -16.61 5.63 24.61
C PHE A 137 -18.07 5.20 24.41
N HIS A 138 -18.88 6.00 23.71
CA HIS A 138 -20.27 5.66 23.40
C HIS A 138 -20.41 4.46 22.45
N ALA A 139 -19.55 4.37 21.42
CA ALA A 139 -19.58 3.24 20.48
C ALA A 139 -19.26 1.90 21.19
N GLY A 140 -18.37 1.92 22.18
CA GLY A 140 -18.07 0.75 23.02
C GLY A 140 -19.27 0.29 23.86
N ARG A 141 -20.18 1.22 24.19
CA ARG A 141 -21.41 0.99 24.95
C ARG A 141 -22.64 0.73 24.07
N ARG A 142 -22.48 0.78 22.74
CA ARG A 142 -23.56 0.67 21.74
C ARG A 142 -24.57 1.82 21.78
N GLU A 143 -24.16 2.96 22.33
CA GLU A 143 -24.87 4.25 22.29
C GLU A 143 -24.51 4.91 20.95
N LEU A 144 -25.19 4.48 19.87
CA LEU A 144 -24.78 4.83 18.51
C LEU A 144 -25.09 6.28 18.16
N ASP A 145 -26.16 6.85 18.70
CA ASP A 145 -26.59 8.22 18.43
C ASP A 145 -25.61 9.23 19.05
N GLU A 146 -25.17 8.97 20.29
CA GLU A 146 -24.18 9.76 21.01
C GLU A 146 -22.78 9.61 20.38
N ALA A 147 -22.44 8.40 19.92
CA ALA A 147 -21.21 8.17 19.19
C ALA A 147 -21.19 8.95 17.86
N GLU A 148 -22.29 8.94 17.12
CA GLU A 148 -22.45 9.71 15.88
C GLU A 148 -22.39 11.21 16.15
N HIS A 149 -23.05 11.68 17.20
CA HIS A 149 -23.01 13.08 17.62
C HIS A 149 -21.58 13.56 17.92
N ALA A 150 -20.82 12.79 18.72
CA ALA A 150 -19.42 13.07 19.01
C ALA A 150 -18.54 13.06 17.75
N ALA A 151 -18.81 12.16 16.80
CA ALA A 151 -18.09 12.10 15.52
C ALA A 151 -18.38 13.33 14.64
N HIS A 152 -19.63 13.77 14.56
CA HIS A 152 -20.01 14.97 13.81
C HIS A 152 -19.36 16.24 14.39
N LEU A 153 -19.33 16.39 15.72
CA LEU A 153 -18.62 17.50 16.36
C LEU A 153 -17.11 17.44 16.10
N GLY A 154 -16.51 16.25 16.13
CA GLY A 154 -15.11 16.04 15.78
C GLY A 154 -14.79 16.40 14.32
N LEU A 155 -15.69 16.11 13.38
CA LEU A 155 -15.55 16.47 11.97
C LEU A 155 -15.62 17.98 11.77
N LYS A 156 -16.57 18.66 12.41
CA LYS A 156 -16.64 20.14 12.39
C LYS A 156 -15.38 20.78 12.95
N ALA A 157 -14.90 20.27 14.09
CA ALA A 157 -13.65 20.74 14.69
C ALA A 157 -12.44 20.50 13.76
N ALA A 158 -12.41 19.39 13.03
CA ALA A 158 -11.36 19.10 12.05
C ALA A 158 -11.44 20.01 10.82
N ALA A 159 -12.64 20.28 10.30
CA ALA A 159 -12.86 21.21 9.19
C ALA A 159 -12.40 22.62 9.56
N HIS A 160 -12.82 23.12 10.73
CA HIS A 160 -12.38 24.40 11.25
C HIS A 160 -10.85 24.45 11.45
N ALA A 161 -10.24 23.38 11.98
CA ALA A 161 -8.78 23.34 12.17
C ALA A 161 -8.02 23.40 10.83
N ALA A 162 -8.58 22.79 9.78
CA ALA A 162 -8.00 22.77 8.44
C ALA A 162 -8.36 24.00 7.58
N GLY A 163 -9.15 24.96 8.10
CA GLY A 163 -9.65 26.11 7.35
C GLY A 163 -10.63 25.73 6.23
N LEU A 164 -11.30 24.58 6.35
CA LEU A 164 -12.26 24.06 5.38
C LEU A 164 -13.68 24.36 5.81
N ASN A 165 -14.61 24.40 4.84
CA ASN A 165 -16.04 24.53 5.13
C ASN A 165 -16.52 23.37 6.02
N GLU A 166 -17.30 23.66 7.05
CA GLU A 166 -17.89 22.66 7.95
C GLU A 166 -18.86 21.73 7.22
N ASP A 167 -19.50 22.22 6.16
CA ASP A 167 -20.25 21.39 5.24
C ASP A 167 -19.30 20.77 4.20
N TRP A 168 -19.00 19.50 4.39
CA TRP A 168 -18.09 18.75 3.52
C TRP A 168 -18.58 18.67 2.07
N GLN A 169 -19.88 18.85 1.80
CA GLN A 169 -20.43 18.86 0.45
C GLN A 169 -20.06 20.13 -0.32
N MET A 170 -19.71 21.19 0.40
CA MET A 170 -19.33 22.49 -0.15
C MET A 170 -17.81 22.61 -0.37
N VAL A 171 -17.01 21.63 0.08
CA VAL A 171 -15.56 21.61 -0.08
C VAL A 171 -15.17 21.21 -1.51
N GLN A 172 -14.44 22.09 -2.20
CA GLN A 172 -13.97 21.90 -3.57
C GLN A 172 -12.50 21.47 -3.64
N ALA A 173 -12.13 20.92 -4.80
CA ALA A 173 -10.73 20.58 -5.11
C ALA A 173 -9.90 21.87 -5.28
N GLY A 174 -9.26 22.32 -4.21
CA GLY A 174 -8.46 23.54 -4.16
C GLY A 174 -8.55 24.28 -2.82
N ASP A 175 -9.63 24.04 -2.06
CA ASP A 175 -9.87 24.70 -0.77
C ASP A 175 -8.85 24.33 0.31
N ALA A 176 -8.26 23.14 0.18
CA ALA A 176 -7.19 22.69 1.07
C ALA A 176 -5.86 23.34 0.66
N ASN A 177 -5.38 24.29 1.46
CA ASN A 177 -4.05 24.85 1.28
C ASN A 177 -2.97 23.81 1.65
N PHE A 178 -2.31 23.22 0.65
CA PHE A 178 -1.26 22.23 0.87
C PHE A 178 0.11 22.75 1.28
N HIS A 179 0.27 24.07 1.26
CA HIS A 179 1.55 24.75 1.46
C HIS A 179 1.63 25.52 2.78
N ALA A 180 0.50 25.75 3.45
CA ALA A 180 0.51 26.29 4.82
C ALA A 180 1.04 25.23 5.81
N PRO A 181 1.95 25.58 6.73
CA PRO A 181 2.39 24.71 7.80
C PRO A 181 1.27 24.56 8.84
N ASP A 182 0.36 23.61 8.59
CA ASP A 182 -0.69 23.22 9.53
C ASP A 182 -0.21 22.04 10.40
N PRO A 183 -0.22 22.16 11.74
CA PRO A 183 0.17 21.09 12.66
C PRO A 183 -0.71 19.83 12.62
N ALA A 184 -1.84 19.82 11.90
CA ALA A 184 -2.72 18.64 11.76
C ALA A 184 -2.38 17.70 10.58
N ARG A 185 -1.31 17.96 9.82
CA ARG A 185 -0.97 17.23 8.57
C ARG A 185 -0.30 15.86 8.71
N SER A 186 -0.15 15.33 9.92
CA SER A 186 0.19 13.92 10.13
C SER A 186 -1.09 13.06 10.24
N ARG A 187 -1.61 12.56 9.11
CA ARG A 187 -2.77 11.63 9.00
C ARG A 187 -2.56 10.35 9.87
N PRO A 188 -3.62 9.67 10.40
CA PRO A 188 -4.89 9.39 9.72
C PRO A 188 -6.18 9.49 10.56
N LEU A 189 -7.12 10.38 10.19
CA LEU A 189 -8.51 10.34 10.68
C LEU A 189 -9.61 10.38 9.59
N LEU A 190 -9.26 10.45 8.30
CA LEU A 190 -10.23 10.61 7.21
C LEU A 190 -10.78 9.30 6.60
N ALA A 191 -10.68 8.15 7.27
CA ALA A 191 -11.01 6.84 6.68
C ALA A 191 -12.33 6.19 7.20
N VAL A 192 -13.28 6.95 7.74
CA VAL A 192 -14.49 6.34 8.38
C VAL A 192 -15.80 6.59 7.63
N HIS A 193 -15.93 7.55 6.72
CA HIS A 193 -17.26 7.94 6.21
C HIS A 193 -17.78 7.28 4.93
N ALA A 194 -17.06 6.34 4.31
CA ALA A 194 -17.59 5.64 3.12
C ALA A 194 -18.52 4.43 3.44
N LYS A 195 -18.76 4.10 4.71
CA LYS A 195 -19.59 2.94 5.11
C LYS A 195 -20.94 3.24 5.77
N GLY A 196 -21.21 4.49 6.18
CA GLY A 196 -22.46 4.85 6.87
C GLY A 196 -23.65 5.16 5.95
N ALA A 197 -23.41 5.68 4.74
CA ALA A 197 -24.48 6.21 3.89
C ALA A 197 -25.31 5.16 3.10
N ARG A 198 -25.28 3.87 3.48
CA ARG A 198 -26.09 2.81 2.85
C ARG A 198 -27.20 2.23 3.73
N LEU A 199 -27.52 2.90 4.83
CA LEU A 199 -28.65 2.54 5.70
C LEU A 199 -29.60 3.73 5.84
N HIS A 200 -30.25 4.14 4.75
CA HIS A 200 -31.59 4.76 4.76
C HIS A 200 -32.01 5.06 3.32
N ARG A 201 -32.76 4.14 2.73
CA ARG A 201 -33.70 4.44 1.65
C ARG A 201 -35.06 3.90 2.09
N PRO A 202 -36.12 4.71 2.20
CA PRO A 202 -37.43 4.22 2.60
C PRO A 202 -37.95 3.28 1.51
N ALA A 203 -38.38 2.08 1.92
CA ALA A 203 -38.93 1.08 1.03
C ALA A 203 -40.26 1.58 0.44
N ALA A 204 -40.26 1.93 -0.85
CA ALA A 204 -41.47 2.11 -1.62
C ALA A 204 -42.17 0.75 -1.76
N ARG A 205 -43.30 0.63 -1.07
CA ARG A 205 -44.25 -0.49 -1.12
C ARG A 205 -44.70 -0.69 -2.57
N ARG A 206 -44.27 -1.77 -3.21
CA ARG A 206 -44.86 -2.25 -4.46
C ARG A 206 -45.38 -3.67 -4.25
N THR A 207 -46.70 -3.72 -4.09
CA THR A 207 -47.52 -4.92 -4.16
C THR A 207 -47.29 -5.63 -5.49
N ARG A 208 -46.92 -6.92 -5.44
CA ARG A 208 -47.09 -7.81 -6.59
C ARG A 208 -47.46 -9.21 -6.12
N ASN A 209 -48.77 -9.39 -6.12
CA ASN A 209 -49.55 -10.58 -6.38
C ASN A 209 -48.78 -11.65 -7.19
N ARG A 210 -48.76 -12.89 -6.70
CA ARG A 210 -48.52 -14.08 -7.54
C ARG A 210 -49.25 -15.30 -6.96
N ASN A 211 -50.39 -15.55 -7.60
CA ASN A 211 -51.09 -16.80 -7.84
C ASN A 211 -50.43 -18.09 -7.32
N THR A 212 -51.19 -18.72 -6.42
CA THR A 212 -51.59 -20.14 -6.41
C THR A 212 -51.39 -20.91 -7.71
N VAL A 213 -50.72 -22.07 -7.63
CA VAL A 213 -51.19 -23.32 -8.27
C VAL A 213 -50.81 -24.49 -7.35
N ASP A 214 -51.84 -25.25 -6.97
CA ASP A 214 -51.81 -26.52 -6.26
C ASP A 214 -51.12 -27.62 -7.07
N HIS A 215 -50.46 -28.55 -6.38
CA HIS A 215 -50.58 -29.98 -6.67
C HIS A 215 -50.44 -30.80 -5.38
N THR A 216 -51.57 -31.38 -4.95
CA THR A 216 -51.71 -32.57 -4.11
C THR A 216 -51.09 -33.78 -4.83
N THR A 217 -50.56 -34.80 -4.15
CA THR A 217 -51.30 -36.01 -3.68
C THR A 217 -50.27 -36.94 -2.99
N THR A 218 -50.35 -37.18 -1.67
CA THR A 218 -50.78 -38.44 -0.97
C THR A 218 -49.76 -39.60 -1.10
N THR A 219 -49.20 -40.20 -0.04
CA THR A 219 -49.70 -41.23 0.94
C THR A 219 -48.46 -41.64 1.80
N ALA A 220 -48.48 -42.15 3.04
CA ALA A 220 -49.48 -42.50 4.04
C ALA A 220 -48.75 -42.90 5.37
N ARG A 221 -49.45 -42.71 6.51
CA ARG A 221 -49.53 -43.53 7.77
C ARG A 221 -48.22 -43.84 8.55
N SER A 222 -48.16 -43.92 9.89
CA SER A 222 -49.10 -43.83 11.03
C SER A 222 -48.30 -44.15 12.32
N GLY A 223 -48.67 -43.58 13.48
CA GLY A 223 -48.29 -44.15 14.80
C GLY A 223 -48.03 -43.10 15.89
N GLY A 224 -48.83 -43.10 16.96
CA GLY A 224 -48.87 -42.05 18.00
C GLY A 224 -47.89 -42.23 19.18
N PRO A 225 -48.00 -41.37 20.22
CA PRO A 225 -46.97 -41.15 21.24
C PRO A 225 -47.22 -41.98 22.53
N PRO A 226 -46.26 -42.06 23.49
CA PRO A 226 -46.37 -41.18 24.67
C PRO A 226 -45.06 -40.84 25.47
N ARG A 227 -45.16 -39.71 26.19
CA ARG A 227 -44.70 -39.38 27.58
C ARG A 227 -43.24 -39.57 28.06
N LEU A 228 -42.63 -38.42 28.40
CA LEU A 228 -41.96 -38.04 29.66
C LEU A 228 -41.15 -39.10 30.44
N ARG A 229 -39.82 -38.92 30.50
CA ARG A 229 -39.01 -39.13 31.71
C ARG A 229 -37.86 -38.12 31.80
N ARG A 230 -37.71 -37.55 33.00
CA ARG A 230 -36.65 -36.65 33.46
C ARG A 230 -35.32 -37.41 33.63
N SER A 231 -34.26 -36.60 33.78
CA SER A 231 -32.96 -36.83 34.44
C SER A 231 -31.80 -37.27 33.55
N GLY A 232 -30.73 -36.45 33.55
CA GLY A 232 -29.42 -36.83 33.03
C GLY A 232 -28.63 -35.66 32.47
N SER A 233 -28.20 -34.74 33.33
CA SER A 233 -27.14 -33.77 33.00
C SER A 233 -25.86 -34.55 32.68
N VAL A 234 -25.42 -34.52 31.43
CA VAL A 234 -24.07 -34.93 31.04
C VAL A 234 -23.45 -33.74 30.33
N ALA A 235 -22.53 -33.09 31.03
CA ALA A 235 -21.69 -32.03 30.49
C ALA A 235 -20.86 -32.59 29.32
N ALA A 236 -21.28 -32.29 28.09
CA ALA A 236 -20.48 -32.52 26.91
C ALA A 236 -19.38 -31.46 26.86
N THR A 237 -18.18 -31.84 27.33
CA THR A 237 -16.95 -31.09 27.15
C THR A 237 -16.67 -30.95 25.66
N VAL A 238 -17.13 -29.85 25.06
CA VAL A 238 -16.73 -29.44 23.72
C VAL A 238 -15.24 -29.08 23.79
N ARG A 239 -14.38 -30.08 23.51
CA ARG A 239 -13.00 -29.81 23.10
C ARG A 239 -13.07 -29.03 21.79
N LEU A 240 -13.06 -27.71 21.89
CA LEU A 240 -12.69 -26.84 20.79
C LEU A 240 -11.32 -27.29 20.31
N ARG A 241 -11.30 -28.04 19.19
CA ARG A 241 -10.10 -28.24 18.40
C ARG A 241 -9.55 -26.85 18.15
N ARG A 242 -8.37 -26.54 18.73
CA ARG A 242 -7.59 -25.36 18.34
C ARG A 242 -7.43 -25.44 16.84
N SER A 243 -8.21 -24.62 16.12
CA SER A 243 -7.99 -24.37 14.71
C SER A 243 -6.54 -23.94 14.58
N THR A 244 -5.74 -24.78 13.95
CA THR A 244 -4.33 -24.55 13.66
C THR A 244 -4.18 -23.13 13.12
N MET A 245 -3.49 -22.26 13.87
CA MET A 245 -3.13 -20.93 13.38
C MET A 245 -2.43 -21.10 12.04
N SER A 246 -2.93 -20.39 11.04
CA SER A 246 -2.34 -20.31 9.71
C SER A 246 -0.85 -20.02 9.87
N LYS A 247 -0.01 -21.00 9.49
CA LYS A 247 1.46 -20.90 9.51
C LYS A 247 1.90 -19.56 8.94
N GLN A 248 2.72 -18.86 9.71
CA GLN A 248 3.58 -17.78 9.22
C GLN A 248 4.46 -18.37 8.09
N PRO A 249 4.53 -17.78 6.88
CA PRO A 249 5.57 -18.18 5.97
C PRO A 249 6.87 -17.86 6.69
N ALA A 250 7.76 -18.84 6.81
CA ALA A 250 9.11 -18.67 7.33
C ALA A 250 9.98 -17.76 6.42
N ILE A 251 9.38 -17.20 5.37
CA ILE A 251 10.04 -16.50 4.26
C ILE A 251 9.38 -15.13 4.11
N ALA A 252 10.18 -14.08 4.08
CA ALA A 252 9.74 -12.71 3.83
C ALA A 252 8.99 -12.60 2.48
N SER A 253 8.00 -11.71 2.41
CA SER A 253 7.26 -11.44 1.18
C SER A 253 8.17 -10.73 0.17
N LEU A 254 7.96 -10.94 -1.15
CA LEU A 254 8.74 -10.25 -2.19
C LEU A 254 8.69 -8.72 -2.07
N ALA A 255 7.58 -8.19 -1.57
CA ALA A 255 7.43 -6.76 -1.32
C ALA A 255 8.26 -6.29 -0.11
N ASP A 256 8.46 -7.15 0.89
CA ASP A 256 9.22 -6.83 2.10
C ASP A 256 10.74 -6.82 1.80
N ASP A 257 11.19 -7.64 0.85
CA ASP A 257 12.58 -7.67 0.34
C ASP A 257 12.94 -6.41 -0.47
N ASN A 258 11.95 -5.69 -1.02
CA ASN A 258 12.13 -4.56 -1.94
C ASN A 258 11.39 -3.29 -1.49
N LEU A 259 11.23 -3.07 -0.18
CA LEU A 259 10.56 -1.88 0.34
C LEU A 259 11.30 -0.61 -0.09
N ALA A 260 10.57 0.35 -0.66
CA ALA A 260 11.14 1.65 -0.98
C ALA A 260 11.50 2.40 0.31
N ALA A 261 12.69 3.00 0.37
CA ALA A 261 13.09 3.82 1.52
C ALA A 261 12.14 5.02 1.67
N GLY A 262 11.38 5.05 2.79
CA GLY A 262 10.33 6.05 3.03
C GLY A 262 8.97 5.75 2.38
N GLY A 263 8.82 4.60 1.71
CA GLY A 263 7.57 4.15 1.08
C GLY A 263 6.54 3.57 2.05
N VAL A 264 5.32 3.36 1.55
CA VAL A 264 4.23 2.73 2.33
C VAL A 264 4.12 1.25 1.94
N ALA A 265 4.51 0.36 2.86
CA ALA A 265 4.57 -1.09 2.62
C ALA A 265 3.26 -1.71 2.07
N ALA A 266 2.09 -1.16 2.42
CA ALA A 266 0.82 -1.64 1.89
C ALA A 266 0.67 -1.40 0.38
N VAL A 267 1.22 -0.29 -0.13
CA VAL A 267 1.23 0.06 -1.56
C VAL A 267 2.20 -0.87 -2.29
N ASP A 268 3.42 -1.07 -1.77
CA ASP A 268 4.42 -1.95 -2.37
C ASP A 268 3.89 -3.39 -2.51
N ARG A 269 3.16 -3.88 -1.50
CA ARG A 269 2.48 -5.19 -1.56
C ARG A 269 1.37 -5.24 -2.59
N ALA A 270 0.60 -4.16 -2.76
CA ALA A 270 -0.43 -4.08 -3.79
C ALA A 270 0.17 -4.07 -5.20
N LEU A 271 1.25 -3.30 -5.41
CA LEU A 271 1.98 -3.25 -6.67
C LEU A 271 2.64 -4.60 -6.98
N THR A 272 3.16 -5.29 -5.97
CA THR A 272 3.71 -6.65 -6.11
C THR A 272 2.65 -7.65 -6.58
N LEU A 273 1.38 -7.50 -6.16
CA LEU A 273 0.28 -8.32 -6.69
C LEU A 273 -0.03 -8.01 -8.15
N LEU A 274 0.01 -6.75 -8.57
CA LEU A 274 -0.16 -6.38 -9.98
C LEU A 274 0.99 -6.93 -10.83
N ALA A 275 2.22 -6.86 -10.34
CA ALA A 275 3.40 -7.41 -11.00
C ALA A 275 3.40 -8.96 -11.06
N ALA A 276 2.56 -9.64 -10.28
CA ALA A 276 2.41 -11.09 -10.36
C ALA A 276 1.70 -11.55 -11.63
N PHE A 277 0.92 -10.67 -12.28
CA PHE A 277 0.36 -10.91 -13.61
C PHE A 277 1.45 -10.72 -14.67
N GLY A 278 1.51 -11.60 -15.65
CA GLY A 278 2.52 -11.53 -16.70
C GLY A 278 2.07 -12.21 -17.99
N ASN A 279 2.95 -12.20 -18.99
CA ASN A 279 2.71 -12.88 -20.26
C ASN A 279 2.48 -14.37 -20.03
N GLY A 280 1.35 -14.90 -20.50
CA GLY A 280 0.92 -16.28 -20.28
C GLY A 280 0.27 -16.57 -18.92
N THR A 281 0.41 -15.69 -17.92
CA THR A 281 -0.27 -15.80 -16.59
C THR A 281 -1.18 -14.60 -16.34
N HIS A 282 -2.23 -14.50 -17.16
CA HIS A 282 -3.18 -13.38 -17.16
C HIS A 282 -4.43 -13.65 -16.29
N VAL A 283 -4.65 -14.91 -15.88
CA VAL A 283 -5.70 -15.33 -14.96
C VAL A 283 -5.06 -16.01 -13.76
N LEU A 284 -5.27 -15.50 -12.56
CA LEU A 284 -4.66 -16.04 -11.34
C LEU A 284 -5.71 -16.25 -10.25
N SER A 285 -5.66 -17.41 -9.58
CA SER A 285 -6.47 -17.65 -8.38
C SER A 285 -5.88 -16.94 -7.16
N LEU A 286 -6.68 -16.81 -6.09
CA LEU A 286 -6.19 -16.28 -4.81
C LEU A 286 -4.98 -17.06 -4.28
N SER A 287 -4.97 -18.38 -4.44
CA SER A 287 -3.86 -19.24 -4.00
C SER A 287 -2.60 -18.98 -4.83
N ALA A 288 -2.73 -18.90 -6.15
CA ALA A 288 -1.59 -18.62 -7.04
C ALA A 288 -0.97 -17.24 -6.77
N LEU A 289 -1.81 -16.22 -6.51
CA LEU A 289 -1.33 -14.89 -6.13
C LEU A 289 -0.59 -14.91 -4.79
N ALA A 290 -1.12 -15.60 -3.79
CA ALA A 290 -0.48 -15.75 -2.48
C ALA A 290 0.87 -16.46 -2.57
N GLU A 291 0.94 -17.55 -3.34
CA GLU A 291 2.17 -18.31 -3.58
C GLU A 291 3.23 -17.47 -4.31
N ARG A 292 2.86 -16.84 -5.43
CA ARG A 292 3.78 -16.03 -6.25
C ARG A 292 4.33 -14.82 -5.49
N THR A 293 3.50 -14.16 -4.69
CA THR A 293 3.92 -12.96 -3.95
C THR A 293 4.50 -13.27 -2.57
N ARG A 294 4.39 -14.52 -2.09
CA ARG A 294 4.71 -14.95 -0.73
C ARG A 294 3.93 -14.14 0.34
N LEU A 295 2.73 -13.70 0.01
CA LEU A 295 1.81 -13.00 0.92
C LEU A 295 0.75 -13.95 1.49
N TYR A 296 0.32 -13.72 2.73
CA TYR A 296 -0.82 -14.44 3.29
C TYR A 296 -2.10 -14.22 2.48
N LYS A 297 -2.89 -15.29 2.28
CA LYS A 297 -4.18 -15.21 1.55
C LYS A 297 -5.12 -14.13 2.09
N SER A 298 -5.16 -13.92 3.42
CA SER A 298 -5.96 -12.85 4.05
C SER A 298 -5.49 -11.45 3.67
N THR A 299 -4.17 -11.26 3.51
CA THR A 299 -3.57 -10.00 3.06
C THR A 299 -3.85 -9.78 1.59
N VAL A 300 -3.62 -10.81 0.76
CA VAL A 300 -3.93 -10.78 -0.68
C VAL A 300 -5.38 -10.44 -0.92
N LEU A 301 -6.33 -11.07 -0.22
CA LEU A 301 -7.76 -10.79 -0.36
C LEU A 301 -8.11 -9.33 -0.05
N ARG A 302 -7.51 -8.74 0.99
CA ARG A 302 -7.71 -7.33 1.34
C ARG A 302 -7.13 -6.39 0.29
N LEU A 303 -5.95 -6.69 -0.23
CA LEU A 303 -5.31 -5.89 -1.27
C LEU A 303 -6.08 -5.99 -2.59
N LEU A 304 -6.55 -7.19 -2.96
CA LEU A 304 -7.40 -7.41 -4.13
C LEU A 304 -8.71 -6.64 -4.03
N ALA A 305 -9.34 -6.55 -2.86
CA ALA A 305 -10.53 -5.72 -2.68
C ALA A 305 -10.27 -4.23 -2.97
N SER A 306 -9.09 -3.71 -2.58
CA SER A 306 -8.70 -2.34 -2.90
C SER A 306 -8.37 -2.16 -4.39
N LEU A 307 -7.65 -3.11 -5.00
CA LEU A 307 -7.32 -3.09 -6.43
C LEU A 307 -8.57 -3.24 -7.31
N GLU A 308 -9.54 -4.03 -6.88
CA GLU A 308 -10.84 -4.20 -7.54
C GLU A 308 -11.69 -2.94 -7.45
N HIS A 309 -11.71 -2.29 -6.28
CA HIS A 309 -12.34 -0.98 -6.12
C HIS A 309 -11.71 0.09 -7.02
N ALA A 310 -10.40 0.02 -7.25
CA ALA A 310 -9.68 0.90 -8.18
C ALA A 310 -9.77 0.46 -9.66
N HIS A 311 -10.52 -0.60 -9.97
CA HIS A 311 -10.63 -1.20 -11.31
C HIS A 311 -9.31 -1.67 -11.93
N LEU A 312 -8.26 -1.87 -11.11
CA LEU A 312 -6.97 -2.38 -11.55
C LEU A 312 -6.96 -3.91 -11.67
N VAL A 313 -7.84 -4.57 -10.92
CA VAL A 313 -8.08 -6.01 -10.98
C VAL A 313 -9.58 -6.27 -11.07
N VAL A 314 -9.99 -7.34 -11.72
CA VAL A 314 -11.38 -7.80 -11.77
C VAL A 314 -11.44 -9.25 -11.30
N ARG A 315 -12.40 -9.55 -10.42
CA ARG A 315 -12.73 -10.93 -10.05
C ARG A 315 -13.72 -11.51 -11.06
N ARG A 316 -13.34 -12.61 -11.70
CA ARG A 316 -14.18 -13.37 -12.62
C ARG A 316 -15.18 -14.25 -11.86
N ALA A 317 -16.19 -14.75 -12.57
CA ALA A 317 -17.22 -15.62 -12.01
C ALA A 317 -16.67 -16.94 -11.44
N ASP A 318 -15.56 -17.44 -11.98
CA ASP A 318 -14.83 -18.62 -11.49
C ASP A 318 -14.00 -18.34 -10.21
N GLY A 319 -14.03 -17.11 -9.71
CA GLY A 319 -13.27 -16.69 -8.53
C GLY A 319 -11.80 -16.38 -8.78
N CYS A 320 -11.33 -16.50 -10.03
CA CYS A 320 -10.01 -16.04 -10.45
C CYS A 320 -9.99 -14.53 -10.67
N TYR A 321 -8.79 -13.97 -10.71
CA TYR A 321 -8.54 -12.54 -10.89
C TYR A 321 -7.81 -12.31 -12.21
N VAL A 322 -8.12 -11.19 -12.84
CA VAL A 322 -7.49 -10.67 -14.07
C VAL A 322 -7.20 -9.19 -13.93
N LEU A 323 -6.30 -8.62 -14.74
CA LEU A 323 -6.12 -7.17 -14.79
C LEU A 323 -7.40 -6.48 -15.30
N GLY A 324 -7.76 -5.37 -14.66
CA GLY A 324 -8.95 -4.59 -14.97
C GLY A 324 -8.71 -3.42 -15.93
N SER A 325 -9.79 -2.79 -16.38
CA SER A 325 -9.75 -1.67 -17.34
C SER A 325 -9.06 -0.41 -16.80
N GLY A 326 -8.89 -0.28 -15.48
CA GLY A 326 -8.11 0.79 -14.88
C GLY A 326 -6.67 0.80 -15.38
N VAL A 327 -6.09 -0.37 -15.68
CA VAL A 327 -4.74 -0.47 -16.26
C VAL A 327 -4.70 0.15 -17.66
N ALA A 328 -5.69 -0.15 -18.51
CA ALA A 328 -5.78 0.42 -19.86
C ALA A 328 -5.97 1.95 -19.82
N ARG A 329 -6.78 2.45 -18.89
CA ARG A 329 -6.94 3.90 -18.67
C ARG A 329 -5.62 4.57 -18.28
N LEU A 330 -4.89 4.00 -17.31
CA LEU A 330 -3.60 4.55 -16.88
C LEU A 330 -2.56 4.50 -18.00
N HIS A 331 -2.53 3.40 -18.75
CA HIS A 331 -1.66 3.28 -19.92
C HIS A 331 -2.00 4.32 -21.00
N ALA A 332 -3.28 4.57 -21.28
CA ALA A 332 -3.67 5.59 -22.25
C ALA A 332 -3.21 7.00 -21.84
N VAL A 333 -3.31 7.35 -20.55
CA VAL A 333 -2.77 8.62 -20.03
C VAL A 333 -1.24 8.66 -20.16
N TYR A 334 -0.57 7.57 -19.81
CA TYR A 334 0.89 7.45 -19.99
C TYR A 334 1.30 7.63 -21.46
N ALA A 335 0.64 6.92 -22.39
CA ALA A 335 0.89 6.97 -23.82
C ALA A 335 0.67 8.38 -24.39
N GLN A 336 -0.37 9.09 -23.94
CA GLN A 336 -0.61 10.49 -24.34
C GLN A 336 0.45 11.45 -23.81
N SER A 337 0.94 11.23 -22.58
CA SER A 337 2.02 12.04 -21.99
C SER A 337 3.41 11.73 -22.56
N SER A 338 3.59 10.53 -23.13
CA SER A 338 4.85 10.02 -23.64
C SER A 338 4.84 10.10 -25.17
N SER A 339 5.33 11.23 -25.72
CA SER A 339 5.48 11.43 -27.17
C SER A 339 6.42 10.42 -27.86
N SER A 340 7.09 9.56 -27.07
CA SER A 340 8.05 8.59 -27.56
C SER A 340 7.43 7.51 -28.44
N GLU A 341 6.19 7.06 -28.21
CA GLU A 341 5.61 5.95 -28.99
C GLU A 341 5.48 6.29 -30.48
N SER A 342 4.93 7.47 -30.79
CA SER A 342 4.79 7.98 -32.15
C SER A 342 6.11 8.21 -32.87
N LEU A 343 7.21 8.35 -32.13
CA LEU A 343 8.56 8.54 -32.68
C LEU A 343 9.32 7.22 -32.82
N VAL A 344 9.13 6.30 -31.87
CA VAL A 344 9.89 5.05 -31.77
C VAL A 344 9.33 3.97 -32.69
N ILE A 345 8.02 3.76 -32.71
CA ILE A 345 7.39 2.68 -33.49
C ILE A 345 7.73 2.77 -34.99
N PRO A 346 7.68 3.94 -35.67
CA PRO A 346 8.03 4.03 -37.08
C PRO A 346 9.47 3.59 -37.38
N VAL A 347 10.44 3.97 -36.54
CA VAL A 347 11.84 3.54 -36.73
C VAL A 347 12.01 2.04 -36.51
N LEU A 348 11.27 1.45 -35.56
CA LEU A 348 11.25 0.00 -35.41
C LEU A 348 10.65 -0.69 -36.65
N GLN A 349 9.58 -0.15 -37.24
CA GLN A 349 8.97 -0.68 -38.46
C GLN A 349 9.94 -0.62 -39.65
N GLU A 350 10.67 0.49 -39.82
CA GLU A 350 11.72 0.62 -40.84
C GLU A 350 12.82 -0.41 -40.66
N LEU A 351 13.26 -0.63 -39.42
CA LEU A 351 14.29 -1.62 -39.10
C LEU A 351 13.81 -3.05 -39.40
N VAL A 352 12.57 -3.39 -39.07
CA VAL A 352 11.95 -4.69 -39.43
C VAL A 352 11.79 -4.80 -40.94
N ALA A 353 11.41 -3.74 -41.65
CA ALA A 353 11.28 -3.76 -43.11
C ALA A 353 12.63 -4.01 -43.79
N ALA A 354 13.71 -3.41 -43.28
CA ALA A 354 15.06 -3.55 -43.84
C ALA A 354 15.70 -4.91 -43.55
N THR A 355 15.43 -5.51 -42.38
CA THR A 355 16.14 -6.72 -41.90
C THR A 355 15.27 -7.97 -41.88
N ARG A 356 13.95 -7.81 -41.86
CA ARG A 356 12.95 -8.85 -41.58
C ARG A 356 13.13 -9.53 -40.23
N GLU A 357 13.88 -8.97 -39.29
CA GLU A 357 14.06 -9.49 -37.93
C GLU A 357 13.34 -8.63 -36.90
N SER A 358 13.14 -9.16 -35.69
CA SER A 358 12.32 -8.48 -34.67
C SER A 358 13.05 -7.28 -34.09
N ALA A 359 12.42 -6.11 -34.10
CA ALA A 359 12.97 -4.88 -33.52
C ALA A 359 12.22 -4.49 -32.25
N ALA A 360 12.94 -4.01 -31.25
CA ALA A 360 12.36 -3.56 -29.99
C ALA A 360 13.12 -2.39 -29.37
N PHE A 361 12.42 -1.58 -28.59
CA PHE A 361 12.97 -0.50 -27.79
C PHE A 361 12.86 -0.85 -26.30
N HIS A 362 13.99 -0.80 -25.61
CA HIS A 362 14.10 -1.18 -24.21
C HIS A 362 14.48 0.02 -23.34
N VAL A 363 13.91 0.07 -22.14
CA VAL A 363 14.27 1.05 -21.10
C VAL A 363 14.69 0.34 -19.82
N ARG A 364 15.56 0.96 -19.04
CA ARG A 364 15.98 0.41 -17.74
C ARG A 364 14.85 0.53 -16.72
N GLN A 365 14.61 -0.55 -15.97
CA GLN A 365 13.70 -0.56 -14.84
C GLN A 365 14.37 -1.29 -13.67
N GLY A 366 15.07 -0.52 -12.82
CA GLY A 366 15.89 -1.07 -11.73
C GLY A 366 16.98 -2.01 -12.24
N ALA A 367 16.95 -3.26 -11.77
CA ALA A 367 17.88 -4.33 -12.16
C ALA A 367 17.44 -5.11 -13.42
N GLN A 368 16.35 -4.70 -14.06
CA GLN A 368 15.80 -5.32 -15.27
C GLN A 368 15.69 -4.28 -16.40
N ARG A 369 15.38 -4.75 -17.60
CA ARG A 369 14.99 -3.91 -18.73
C ARG A 369 13.58 -4.25 -19.16
N LEU A 370 12.77 -3.22 -19.40
CA LEU A 370 11.43 -3.33 -19.93
C LEU A 370 11.49 -3.26 -21.46
N CYS A 371 10.89 -4.23 -22.14
CA CYS A 371 10.57 -4.11 -23.56
C CYS A 371 9.38 -3.14 -23.69
N LEU A 372 9.66 -1.86 -23.94
CA LEU A 372 8.62 -0.83 -23.95
C LEU A 372 7.81 -0.89 -25.24
N TYR A 373 8.51 -1.00 -26.38
CA TYR A 373 7.91 -1.09 -27.71
C TYR A 373 8.56 -2.22 -28.50
N ARG A 374 7.78 -2.86 -29.38
CA ARG A 374 8.26 -3.96 -30.22
C ARG A 374 7.47 -4.06 -31.52
N VAL A 375 8.17 -4.40 -32.59
CA VAL A 375 7.61 -4.78 -33.89
C VAL A 375 8.15 -6.17 -34.23
N ASP A 376 7.25 -7.14 -34.39
CA ASP A 376 7.63 -8.54 -34.62
C ASP A 376 8.10 -8.77 -36.05
N SER A 377 9.10 -9.64 -36.19
CA SER A 377 9.54 -10.17 -37.48
C SER A 377 8.39 -10.85 -38.24
N PRO A 378 8.27 -10.66 -39.56
CA PRO A 378 7.35 -11.42 -40.40
C PRO A 378 7.77 -12.89 -40.60
N GLN A 379 8.95 -13.30 -40.13
CA GLN A 379 9.45 -14.66 -40.26
C GLN A 379 8.74 -15.62 -39.28
N PRO A 380 8.52 -16.89 -39.66
CA PRO A 380 7.84 -17.87 -38.80
C PRO A 380 8.67 -18.25 -37.58
N VAL A 381 10.00 -18.26 -37.70
CA VAL A 381 10.92 -18.55 -36.60
C VAL A 381 11.46 -17.23 -36.04
N ARG A 382 11.00 -16.87 -34.85
CA ARG A 382 11.36 -15.66 -34.10
C ARG A 382 11.27 -15.93 -32.60
N ASP A 383 11.85 -15.05 -31.79
CA ASP A 383 11.68 -15.13 -30.34
C ASP A 383 10.28 -14.66 -29.89
N HIS A 384 9.92 -14.98 -28.64
CA HIS A 384 8.55 -14.79 -28.13
C HIS A 384 8.37 -13.58 -27.21
N ILE A 385 9.38 -12.70 -27.05
CA ILE A 385 9.28 -11.54 -26.14
C ILE A 385 8.14 -10.65 -26.61
N ARG A 386 7.43 -10.01 -25.67
CA ARG A 386 6.39 -9.02 -25.98
C ARG A 386 6.69 -7.66 -25.37
N ALA A 387 6.06 -6.63 -25.91
CA ALA A 387 5.98 -5.34 -25.21
C ALA A 387 5.36 -5.54 -23.81
N GLY A 388 5.90 -4.84 -22.81
CA GLY A 388 5.57 -5.01 -21.40
C GLY A 388 6.41 -6.06 -20.66
N GLU A 389 7.23 -6.85 -21.34
CA GLU A 389 8.02 -7.90 -20.71
C GLU A 389 9.31 -7.37 -20.06
N LEU A 390 9.63 -7.89 -18.88
CA LEU A 390 10.85 -7.59 -18.15
C LEU A 390 11.92 -8.64 -18.44
N LEU A 391 13.08 -8.19 -18.91
CA LEU A 391 14.23 -9.02 -19.23
C LEU A 391 15.41 -8.68 -18.31
N PRO A 392 16.35 -9.61 -18.10
CA PRO A 392 17.55 -9.34 -17.33
C PRO A 392 18.44 -8.26 -17.97
N LEU A 393 19.19 -7.53 -17.14
CA LEU A 393 20.25 -6.59 -17.58
C LEU A 393 21.62 -7.27 -17.76
N ASP A 394 21.87 -8.37 -17.04
CA ASP A 394 23.17 -9.06 -17.01
C ASP A 394 23.51 -9.84 -18.29
N ARG A 395 22.59 -9.88 -19.27
CA ARG A 395 22.71 -10.62 -20.52
C ARG A 395 21.83 -10.06 -21.63
N GLY A 396 22.19 -10.37 -22.87
CA GLY A 396 21.55 -9.86 -24.08
C GLY A 396 22.05 -8.46 -24.43
N THR A 397 22.19 -8.19 -25.73
CA THR A 397 22.80 -6.95 -26.25
C THR A 397 22.19 -5.68 -25.66
N GLY A 398 20.86 -5.57 -25.58
CA GLY A 398 20.23 -4.41 -24.97
C GLY A 398 20.53 -4.23 -23.48
N GLY A 399 20.71 -5.32 -22.71
CA GLY A 399 21.14 -5.26 -21.31
C GLY A 399 22.58 -4.77 -21.20
N ARG A 400 23.48 -5.31 -22.03
CA ARG A 400 24.89 -4.87 -22.12
C ARG A 400 25.02 -3.38 -22.44
N VAL A 401 24.21 -2.86 -23.37
CA VAL A 401 24.22 -1.42 -23.70
C VAL A 401 23.72 -0.59 -22.52
N LEU A 402 22.62 -0.98 -21.87
CA LEU A 402 22.13 -0.28 -20.67
C LEU A 402 23.18 -0.25 -19.56
N GLN A 403 23.84 -1.38 -19.28
CA GLN A 403 24.92 -1.47 -18.28
C GLN A 403 26.11 -0.59 -18.64
N ALA A 404 26.54 -0.61 -19.91
CA ALA A 404 27.66 0.19 -20.39
C ALA A 404 27.47 1.69 -20.13
N TYR A 405 26.28 2.23 -20.36
CA TYR A 405 26.01 3.66 -20.15
C TYR A 405 25.66 4.02 -18.70
N CYS A 406 25.46 3.02 -17.84
CA CYS A 406 25.40 3.21 -16.39
C CYS A 406 26.72 2.92 -15.67
N HIS A 407 27.80 2.63 -16.41
CA HIS A 407 29.11 2.22 -15.87
C HIS A 407 29.02 0.99 -14.95
N GLU A 408 28.19 0.02 -15.34
CA GLU A 408 27.99 -1.25 -14.65
C GLU A 408 28.47 -2.42 -15.53
N GLY A 409 28.72 -3.57 -14.91
CA GLY A 409 29.09 -4.81 -15.62
C GLY A 409 30.57 -4.86 -16.04
N ASP A 410 30.84 -5.48 -17.18
CA ASP A 410 32.19 -5.58 -17.74
C ASP A 410 32.61 -4.24 -18.35
N GLU A 411 33.61 -3.60 -17.73
CA GLU A 411 34.08 -2.29 -18.13
C GLU A 411 34.82 -2.30 -19.49
N ALA A 412 35.48 -3.39 -19.87
CA ALA A 412 36.13 -3.48 -21.18
C ALA A 412 35.08 -3.53 -22.30
N LEU A 413 34.04 -4.35 -22.12
CA LEU A 413 32.90 -4.40 -23.02
C LEU A 413 32.13 -3.06 -23.01
N GLY A 414 31.96 -2.45 -21.83
CA GLY A 414 31.33 -1.15 -21.68
C GLY A 414 32.05 -0.05 -22.46
N GLN A 415 33.39 0.01 -22.38
CA GLN A 415 34.20 0.93 -23.17
C GLN A 415 34.06 0.70 -24.67
N GLN A 416 34.07 -0.57 -25.11
CA GLN A 416 33.84 -0.91 -26.51
C GLN A 416 32.47 -0.39 -26.98
N ILE A 417 31.40 -0.67 -26.23
CA ILE A 417 30.04 -0.24 -26.54
C ILE A 417 29.97 1.29 -26.63
N ARG A 418 30.53 2.01 -25.66
CA ARG A 418 30.50 3.48 -25.64
C ARG A 418 31.27 4.10 -26.82
N ARG A 419 32.37 3.47 -27.26
CA ARG A 419 33.15 3.90 -28.43
C ARG A 419 32.43 3.60 -29.76
N GLN A 420 31.92 2.38 -29.92
CA GLN A 420 31.31 1.92 -31.18
C GLN A 420 29.86 2.37 -31.34
N GLN A 421 29.18 2.69 -30.23
CA GLN A 421 27.75 2.99 -30.14
C GLN A 421 26.84 1.91 -30.74
N VAL A 422 27.34 0.67 -30.79
CA VAL A 422 26.59 -0.50 -31.19
C VAL A 422 27.32 -1.73 -30.66
N ILE A 423 26.57 -2.81 -30.44
CA ILE A 423 27.12 -4.12 -30.17
C ILE A 423 26.29 -5.20 -30.84
N ALA A 424 26.95 -6.20 -31.39
CA ALA A 424 26.35 -7.41 -31.93
C ALA A 424 26.89 -8.61 -31.16
N LEU A 425 26.01 -9.44 -30.60
CA LEU A 425 26.39 -10.64 -29.85
C LEU A 425 25.51 -11.82 -30.27
N ALA A 426 26.11 -12.99 -30.40
CA ALA A 426 25.42 -14.26 -30.56
C ALA A 426 25.52 -15.07 -29.27
N GLY A 427 24.43 -15.70 -28.84
CA GLY A 427 24.41 -16.61 -27.70
C GLY A 427 24.40 -15.95 -26.31
N ASP A 428 24.45 -14.62 -26.20
CA ASP A 428 24.65 -13.94 -24.90
C ASP A 428 23.45 -14.08 -23.95
N ARG A 429 22.22 -13.99 -24.47
CA ARG A 429 21.00 -14.24 -23.66
C ARG A 429 20.56 -15.69 -23.72
N ASP A 430 20.54 -16.24 -24.93
CA ASP A 430 20.07 -17.58 -25.26
C ASP A 430 20.99 -18.13 -26.36
N PRO A 431 21.49 -19.38 -26.25
CA PRO A 431 22.42 -19.97 -27.21
C PRO A 431 21.95 -19.97 -28.67
N GLN A 432 20.64 -19.96 -28.90
CA GLN A 432 20.02 -20.01 -30.24
C GLN A 432 19.72 -18.62 -30.81
N LEU A 433 19.93 -17.55 -30.04
CA LEU A 433 19.60 -16.20 -30.45
C LEU A 433 20.84 -15.33 -30.59
N ALA A 434 20.76 -14.37 -31.50
CA ALA A 434 21.67 -13.25 -31.59
C ALA A 434 20.89 -11.94 -31.47
N GLY A 435 21.62 -10.87 -31.17
CA GLY A 435 21.05 -9.55 -31.19
C GLY A 435 22.07 -8.49 -31.53
N ILE A 436 21.55 -7.33 -31.91
CA ILE A 436 22.30 -6.12 -32.18
C ILE A 436 21.62 -4.99 -31.42
N ALA A 437 22.37 -4.13 -30.74
CA ALA A 437 21.79 -3.05 -29.94
C ALA A 437 22.59 -1.75 -30.07
N ALA A 438 21.87 -0.63 -30.07
CA ALA A 438 22.45 0.71 -30.07
C ALA A 438 21.75 1.62 -29.04
N PRO A 439 22.49 2.53 -28.38
CA PRO A 439 21.94 3.44 -27.40
C PRO A 439 21.10 4.54 -28.06
N VAL A 440 20.12 5.05 -27.33
CA VAL A 440 19.30 6.21 -27.71
C VAL A 440 19.36 7.22 -26.57
N PHE A 441 19.66 8.48 -26.88
CA PHE A 441 19.83 9.55 -25.88
C PHE A 441 18.66 10.54 -25.90
N GLY A 442 18.37 11.12 -24.74
CA GLY A 442 17.41 12.19 -24.57
C GLY A 442 18.06 13.57 -24.56
N PRO A 443 17.26 14.65 -24.40
CA PRO A 443 17.71 16.04 -24.55
C PRO A 443 18.87 16.47 -23.64
N SER A 444 18.98 15.92 -22.43
CA SER A 444 20.07 16.25 -21.51
C SER A 444 21.25 15.27 -21.62
N GLY A 445 21.37 14.55 -22.75
CA GLY A 445 22.45 13.60 -23.02
C GLY A 445 22.38 12.30 -22.21
N GLN A 446 21.34 12.14 -21.40
CA GLN A 446 21.05 10.92 -20.65
C GLN A 446 20.60 9.80 -21.59
N LEU A 447 20.91 8.56 -21.23
CA LEU A 447 20.40 7.40 -21.95
C LEU A 447 18.87 7.30 -21.78
N ALA A 448 18.13 7.54 -22.86
CA ALA A 448 16.67 7.42 -22.89
C ALA A 448 16.23 5.94 -23.04
N GLY A 449 17.03 5.13 -23.72
CA GLY A 449 16.77 3.71 -23.91
C GLY A 449 17.73 3.08 -24.90
N VAL A 450 17.36 1.91 -25.40
CA VAL A 450 18.17 1.12 -26.32
C VAL A 450 17.30 0.53 -27.40
N ILE A 451 17.66 0.77 -28.66
CA ILE A 451 17.07 0.07 -29.80
C ILE A 451 17.80 -1.25 -30.00
N THR A 452 17.03 -2.31 -30.25
CA THR A 452 17.53 -3.67 -30.36
C THR A 452 16.93 -4.38 -31.57
N LEU A 453 17.74 -5.19 -32.24
CA LEU A 453 17.35 -6.16 -33.25
C LEU A 453 17.62 -7.55 -32.69
N THR A 454 16.68 -8.48 -32.79
CA THR A 454 16.80 -9.85 -32.28
C THR A 454 16.44 -10.85 -33.37
N MET A 455 17.26 -11.89 -33.50
CA MET A 455 17.15 -12.92 -34.53
C MET A 455 17.66 -14.27 -34.02
N PRO A 456 17.32 -15.40 -34.67
CA PRO A 456 18.06 -16.65 -34.55
C PRO A 456 19.53 -16.44 -34.93
N ARG A 457 20.41 -17.14 -34.22
CA ARG A 457 21.86 -16.97 -34.31
C ARG A 457 22.38 -17.11 -35.74
N GLU A 458 21.80 -18.02 -36.52
CA GLU A 458 22.21 -18.35 -37.88
C GLU A 458 21.93 -17.22 -38.87
N ARG A 459 21.06 -16.27 -38.51
CA ARG A 459 20.70 -15.12 -39.35
C ARG A 459 21.38 -13.82 -38.92
N LEU A 460 22.36 -13.89 -38.01
CA LEU A 460 23.13 -12.73 -37.62
C LEU A 460 23.95 -12.22 -38.81
N ASP A 461 23.66 -11.00 -39.26
CA ASP A 461 24.44 -10.28 -40.26
C ASP A 461 25.18 -9.10 -39.60
N SER A 462 26.49 -9.04 -39.81
CA SER A 462 27.34 -7.96 -39.28
C SER A 462 27.03 -6.61 -39.93
N ALA A 463 26.54 -6.58 -41.17
CA ALA A 463 26.16 -5.35 -41.86
C ALA A 463 25.02 -4.61 -41.16
N TRP A 464 24.15 -5.34 -40.44
CA TRP A 464 23.03 -4.73 -39.73
C TRP A 464 23.44 -3.95 -38.48
N ALA A 465 24.69 -4.10 -38.00
CA ALA A 465 25.21 -3.27 -36.92
C ALA A 465 25.16 -1.78 -37.27
N GLU A 466 25.50 -1.43 -38.51
CA GLU A 466 25.44 -0.05 -38.97
C GLU A 466 24.00 0.47 -39.06
N ILE A 467 23.07 -0.36 -39.55
CA ILE A 467 21.65 -0.01 -39.67
C ILE A 467 21.04 0.26 -38.28
N VAL A 468 21.31 -0.62 -37.31
CA VAL A 468 20.80 -0.46 -35.93
C VAL A 468 21.40 0.76 -35.26
N ARG A 469 22.71 1.01 -35.45
CA ARG A 469 23.38 2.22 -34.96
C ARG A 469 22.75 3.50 -35.53
N ASN A 470 22.53 3.53 -36.85
CA ASN A 470 21.91 4.68 -37.50
C ASN A 470 20.47 4.89 -37.03
N SER A 471 19.72 3.81 -36.83
CA SER A 471 18.37 3.87 -36.24
C SER A 471 18.38 4.47 -34.83
N GLY A 472 19.36 4.10 -33.99
CA GLY A 472 19.55 4.70 -32.66
C GLY A 472 19.88 6.20 -32.71
N ARG A 473 20.69 6.62 -33.69
CA ARG A 473 20.98 8.06 -33.93
C ARG A 473 19.75 8.82 -34.41
N THR A 474 18.95 8.24 -35.30
CA THR A 474 17.68 8.82 -35.76
C THR A 474 16.73 9.03 -34.59
N LEU A 475 16.54 8.03 -33.73
CA LEU A 475 15.72 8.17 -32.53
C LEU A 475 16.27 9.20 -31.55
N THR A 476 17.60 9.25 -31.38
CA THR A 476 18.22 10.28 -30.53
C THR A 476 17.85 11.68 -31.02
N ARG A 477 17.91 11.93 -32.35
CA ARG A 477 17.50 13.22 -32.93
C ARG A 477 16.01 13.50 -32.74
N TYR A 478 15.15 12.51 -32.98
CA TYR A 478 13.70 12.67 -32.80
C TYR A 478 13.30 12.98 -31.35
N LEU A 479 14.03 12.43 -30.38
CA LEU A 479 13.84 12.72 -28.97
C LEU A 479 14.55 14.01 -28.53
N GLY A 480 15.14 14.78 -29.45
CA GLY A 480 15.87 16.01 -29.16
C GLY A 480 17.18 15.79 -28.41
N GLY A 481 17.69 14.56 -28.39
CA GLY A 481 18.89 14.18 -27.67
C GLY A 481 20.19 14.49 -28.39
N ILE A 482 21.24 14.64 -27.58
CA ILE A 482 22.60 14.93 -28.00
C ILE A 482 23.50 13.83 -27.42
N LYS A 483 24.51 13.40 -28.17
CA LYS A 483 25.45 12.39 -27.67
C LYS A 483 26.24 12.94 -26.46
N PRO A 484 26.49 12.14 -25.41
CA PRO A 484 27.47 12.49 -24.38
C PRO A 484 28.85 12.71 -25.03
N GLY A 485 29.34 13.96 -25.01
CA GLY A 485 30.61 14.37 -25.61
C GLY A 485 30.53 15.07 -26.97
N GLU A 486 29.34 15.27 -27.56
CA GLU A 486 29.14 16.20 -28.71
C GLU A 486 28.78 17.63 -28.27
N ALA A 487 28.56 17.87 -26.97
CA ALA A 487 28.15 19.18 -26.45
C ALA A 487 29.29 20.20 -26.27
N ASP A 488 30.56 19.79 -26.48
CA ASP A 488 31.76 20.63 -26.33
C ASP A 488 32.42 20.97 -27.70
N GLY A 489 31.65 20.97 -28.79
CA GLY A 489 32.12 21.26 -30.15
C GLY A 489 31.64 22.60 -30.70
#